data_AF-A0A5E4JM51-F1
#
_entry.id   AF-A0A5E4JM51-F1
#
_cell.length_a   1.000
_cell.length_b   1.000
_cell.length_c   1.000
_cell.angle_alpha   90.00
_cell.angle_beta   90.00
_cell.angle_gamma   90.00
#
_symmetry.space_group_name_H-M   'P 1'
#
loop_
_entity.id
_entity.type
_entity.pdbx_description
1 polymer ?
#
loop_
_entity_poly.entity_id
_entity_poly.type
_entity_poly.pdbx_seq_one_letter_code
_entity_poly.pdbx_strand_id
1 'polypeptide(L)'
;MYPTGYGAGNSLISGFGGASQGSVYYNLSLGTLGQLQFDQPALSSHPLTSNFIVPINQWSLVGFSVNNTATTVYFDGNSQVFAGASLGAPSNTFFAIGGQSSGGYFSGAISNVQLYNTVISPVQAQKVYSEGISAIPISGNVLAGGLVGWWPLNGDANDYSGSSGNALGTNIAFGLLQNYTRDSLFSTQIPTQLIPLPGVLSCTSNSQCAAQGLPRIYVGRMPISLRLGLTEAANFSGTSSSYMSANVPLMNVASGGQNTVSFWMYGNVLNPGMPFGFGSYGLEWLPIGSPCFGFNSGDGNIYGFDPSSIQNKWTLVTAVFYNGAPSNSLLYVNGAAQPIGVCYGGSAASCTATTGFQLSGWSKDTAYPFAGSVANLQIYNTTLTPAQISSLYGEGVSGMPVTGTGLVGWWPLNGDANDYSGLGNGGSAYGVPYRYINSSYPAVGGQSASIANEWQALGIANA
;
A
#
# COMPACT_ATOMS: atom_id res chain seq x y z
N MET A 1 -2.29 -15.82 -10.68
CA MET A 1 -2.94 -17.14 -10.46
C MET A 1 -1.90 -18.20 -10.13
N TYR A 2 -2.31 -19.28 -9.45
CA TYR A 2 -1.51 -20.44 -9.06
C TYR A 2 -2.28 -21.73 -9.37
N PRO A 3 -2.11 -22.34 -10.57
CA PRO A 3 -2.85 -23.55 -10.93
C PRO A 3 -2.29 -24.79 -10.24
N THR A 4 -3.15 -25.66 -9.72
CA THR A 4 -2.74 -26.97 -9.15
C THR A 4 -2.91 -28.13 -10.12
N GLY A 5 -3.47 -27.87 -11.30
CA GLY A 5 -3.62 -28.84 -12.38
C GLY A 5 -4.19 -28.22 -13.64
N TYR A 6 -4.10 -28.94 -14.76
CA TYR A 6 -4.79 -28.60 -16.00
C TYR A 6 -6.02 -29.50 -16.13
N GLY A 7 -7.17 -28.89 -16.39
CA GLY A 7 -8.44 -29.55 -16.62
C GLY A 7 -9.14 -28.91 -17.81
N ALA A 8 -9.98 -29.68 -18.50
CA ALA A 8 -10.82 -29.12 -19.54
C ALA A 8 -11.79 -28.10 -18.91
N GLY A 9 -11.76 -26.85 -19.39
CA GLY A 9 -12.68 -25.81 -18.96
C GLY A 9 -12.26 -25.03 -17.70
N ASN A 10 -10.99 -25.07 -17.26
CA ASN A 10 -10.49 -24.30 -16.11
C ASN A 10 -10.60 -22.78 -16.34
N SER A 11 -11.75 -22.19 -16.05
CA SER A 11 -12.06 -20.78 -16.32
C SER A 11 -11.58 -19.92 -15.17
N LEU A 12 -10.73 -18.96 -15.50
CA LEU A 12 -10.06 -18.06 -14.55
C LEU A 12 -10.92 -16.82 -14.28
N ILE A 13 -11.43 -16.24 -15.35
CA ILE A 13 -12.40 -15.17 -15.31
C ILE A 13 -13.33 -15.39 -16.48
N SER A 14 -14.63 -15.39 -16.21
CA SER A 14 -15.66 -15.50 -17.25
C SER A 14 -16.76 -14.51 -16.98
N GLY A 15 -17.39 -13.99 -18.02
CA GLY A 15 -18.50 -13.07 -17.82
C GLY A 15 -18.98 -12.46 -19.10
N PHE A 16 -19.86 -11.48 -18.94
CA PHE A 16 -20.35 -10.60 -19.98
C PHE A 16 -21.32 -11.22 -20.99
N GLY A 17 -21.80 -12.45 -20.74
CA GLY A 17 -22.77 -13.19 -21.56
C GLY A 17 -23.89 -13.84 -20.76
N GLY A 18 -25.07 -13.98 -21.37
CA GLY A 18 -26.22 -14.70 -20.80
C GLY A 18 -26.04 -16.22 -20.75
N ALA A 19 -26.87 -16.92 -19.97
CA ALA A 19 -26.81 -18.36 -19.72
C ALA A 19 -27.20 -19.26 -20.93
N SER A 20 -27.41 -18.69 -22.12
CA SER A 20 -27.84 -19.40 -23.33
C SER A 20 -26.70 -19.63 -24.32
N GLN A 21 -26.66 -20.79 -24.98
CA GLN A 21 -25.82 -21.01 -26.16
C GLN A 21 -26.05 -19.87 -27.17
N GLY A 22 -24.97 -19.18 -27.57
CA GLY A 22 -25.02 -18.06 -28.52
C GLY A 22 -24.92 -16.66 -27.88
N SER A 23 -24.87 -16.52 -26.55
CA SER A 23 -24.56 -15.24 -25.91
C SER A 23 -23.07 -14.88 -26.05
N VAL A 24 -22.76 -13.63 -26.38
CA VAL A 24 -21.37 -13.12 -26.38
C VAL A 24 -20.88 -13.09 -24.94
N TYR A 25 -19.90 -13.92 -24.60
CA TYR A 25 -19.17 -13.87 -23.33
C TYR A 25 -17.67 -13.75 -23.60
N TYR A 26 -16.94 -13.34 -22.57
CA TYR A 26 -15.48 -13.40 -22.54
C TYR A 26 -15.07 -14.41 -21.48
N ASN A 27 -14.18 -15.33 -21.86
CA ASN A 27 -13.66 -16.32 -20.94
C ASN A 27 -12.16 -16.50 -21.13
N LEU A 28 -11.38 -16.26 -20.08
CA LEU A 28 -9.97 -16.64 -20.01
C LEU A 28 -9.87 -17.97 -19.27
N SER A 29 -9.26 -18.97 -19.90
CA SER A 29 -9.11 -20.31 -19.33
C SER A 29 -7.73 -20.91 -19.58
N LEU A 30 -7.44 -22.01 -18.90
CA LEU A 30 -6.32 -22.89 -19.24
C LEU A 30 -6.79 -24.06 -20.10
N GLY A 31 -6.06 -24.31 -21.19
CA GLY A 31 -6.18 -25.54 -21.98
C GLY A 31 -5.62 -26.76 -21.24
N THR A 32 -5.80 -27.95 -21.80
CA THR A 32 -5.35 -29.22 -21.21
C THR A 32 -3.83 -29.33 -21.05
N LEU A 33 -3.07 -28.50 -21.77
CA LEU A 33 -1.61 -28.40 -21.69
C LEU A 33 -1.12 -27.16 -20.91
N GLY A 34 -2.02 -26.42 -20.25
CA GLY A 34 -1.68 -25.18 -19.54
C GLY A 34 -1.60 -23.93 -20.42
N GLN A 35 -2.03 -24.03 -21.68
CA GLN A 35 -2.07 -22.89 -22.60
C GLN A 35 -3.11 -21.86 -22.16
N LEU A 36 -2.78 -20.57 -22.16
CA LEU A 36 -3.83 -19.54 -21.98
C LEU A 36 -4.73 -19.54 -23.21
N GLN A 37 -6.03 -19.66 -22.97
CA GLN A 37 -7.08 -19.70 -23.96
C GLN A 37 -8.06 -18.57 -23.72
N PHE A 38 -8.47 -17.89 -24.79
CA PHE A 38 -9.49 -16.85 -24.75
C PHE A 38 -10.67 -17.23 -25.65
N ASP A 39 -11.82 -17.45 -25.04
CA ASP A 39 -13.05 -17.85 -25.73
C ASP A 39 -14.03 -16.67 -25.83
N GLN A 40 -14.62 -16.54 -27.02
CA GLN A 40 -15.65 -15.58 -27.38
C GLN A 40 -16.53 -16.20 -28.49
N PRO A 41 -17.74 -16.70 -28.20
CA PRO A 41 -18.54 -17.48 -29.15
C PRO A 41 -18.96 -16.76 -30.44
N ALA A 42 -18.74 -15.44 -30.53
CA ALA A 42 -19.16 -14.63 -31.67
C ALA A 42 -18.23 -14.75 -32.89
N LEU A 43 -17.09 -15.48 -32.81
CA LEU A 43 -16.27 -15.81 -33.99
C LEU A 43 -16.23 -17.32 -34.27
N SER A 44 -15.93 -17.68 -35.51
CA SER A 44 -15.87 -19.07 -35.99
C SER A 44 -14.62 -19.85 -35.55
N SER A 45 -13.64 -19.21 -34.93
CA SER A 45 -12.32 -19.79 -34.60
C SER A 45 -11.91 -19.58 -33.14
N HIS A 46 -12.74 -20.05 -32.21
CA HIS A 46 -12.48 -20.03 -30.77
C HIS A 46 -12.32 -21.43 -30.16
N PRO A 47 -11.58 -21.56 -29.04
CA PRO A 47 -10.86 -20.48 -28.34
C PRO A 47 -9.57 -20.04 -29.06
N LEU A 48 -9.21 -18.76 -28.93
CA LEU A 48 -7.87 -18.28 -29.28
C LEU A 48 -6.88 -18.91 -28.30
N THR A 49 -5.93 -19.69 -28.79
CA THR A 49 -4.97 -20.40 -27.95
C THR A 49 -3.59 -19.76 -28.09
N SER A 50 -3.05 -19.26 -26.97
CA SER A 50 -1.71 -18.68 -26.92
C SER A 50 -0.59 -19.72 -26.97
N ASN A 51 0.63 -19.27 -27.26
CA ASN A 51 1.84 -20.08 -27.12
C ASN A 51 2.40 -20.09 -25.68
N PHE A 52 1.79 -19.36 -24.75
CA PHE A 52 2.21 -19.33 -23.35
C PHE A 52 1.72 -20.58 -22.61
N ILE A 53 2.62 -21.23 -21.87
CA ILE A 53 2.30 -22.37 -21.00
C ILE A 53 2.41 -21.89 -19.55
N VAL A 54 1.28 -21.85 -18.85
CA VAL A 54 1.25 -21.44 -17.44
C VAL A 54 1.67 -22.62 -16.56
N PRO A 55 2.78 -22.53 -15.82
CA PRO A 55 3.26 -23.64 -15.00
C PRO A 55 2.33 -23.97 -13.84
N ILE A 56 2.11 -25.26 -13.57
CA ILE A 56 1.48 -25.73 -12.33
C ILE A 56 2.35 -25.42 -11.12
N ASN A 57 1.68 -25.19 -9.98
CA ASN A 57 2.30 -24.96 -8.69
C ASN A 57 3.27 -23.77 -8.66
N GLN A 58 3.06 -22.79 -9.54
CA GLN A 58 3.81 -21.55 -9.62
C GLN A 58 2.86 -20.37 -9.87
N TRP A 59 3.16 -19.23 -9.26
CA TRP A 59 2.40 -18.00 -9.48
C TRP A 59 2.80 -17.36 -10.80
N SER A 60 1.78 -17.06 -11.62
CA SER A 60 1.91 -16.27 -12.84
C SER A 60 0.92 -15.13 -12.88
N LEU A 61 1.32 -13.99 -13.45
CA LEU A 61 0.43 -12.94 -13.91
C LEU A 61 -0.11 -13.34 -15.27
N VAL A 62 -1.43 -13.37 -15.39
CA VAL A 62 -2.12 -13.67 -16.64
C VAL A 62 -3.20 -12.62 -16.87
N GLY A 63 -3.51 -12.36 -18.13
CA GLY A 63 -4.59 -11.44 -18.47
C GLY A 63 -4.88 -11.42 -19.95
N PHE A 64 -5.90 -10.66 -20.34
CA PHE A 64 -6.20 -10.37 -21.73
C PHE A 64 -6.70 -8.94 -21.88
N SER A 65 -6.59 -8.40 -23.09
CA SER A 65 -7.25 -7.17 -23.50
C SER A 65 -7.88 -7.38 -24.87
N VAL A 66 -8.99 -6.73 -25.13
CA VAL A 66 -9.74 -6.90 -26.38
C VAL A 66 -10.22 -5.54 -26.88
N ASN A 67 -10.05 -5.28 -28.17
CA ASN A 67 -10.63 -4.13 -28.86
C ASN A 67 -11.17 -4.55 -30.25
N ASN A 68 -11.67 -3.60 -31.04
CA ASN A 68 -12.28 -3.86 -32.34
C ASN A 68 -11.31 -4.37 -33.43
N THR A 69 -10.02 -4.48 -33.13
CA THR A 69 -8.96 -4.83 -34.09
C THR A 69 -8.14 -6.04 -33.66
N ALA A 70 -8.00 -6.27 -32.36
CA ALA A 70 -7.12 -7.30 -31.82
C ALA A 70 -7.54 -7.76 -30.42
N THR A 71 -7.18 -9.01 -30.12
CA THR A 71 -7.11 -9.57 -28.77
C THR A 71 -5.64 -9.71 -28.39
N THR A 72 -5.24 -9.26 -27.20
CA THR A 72 -3.90 -9.46 -26.66
C THR A 72 -3.97 -10.33 -25.41
N VAL A 73 -3.19 -11.40 -25.35
CA VAL A 73 -3.04 -12.27 -24.17
C VAL A 73 -1.72 -11.92 -23.49
N TYR A 74 -1.74 -11.79 -22.15
CA TYR A 74 -0.56 -11.46 -21.35
C TYR A 74 -0.16 -12.63 -20.45
N PHE A 75 1.15 -12.87 -20.34
CA PHE A 75 1.75 -13.85 -19.47
C PHE A 75 3.08 -13.34 -18.91
N ASP A 76 3.14 -13.17 -17.58
CA ASP A 76 4.34 -12.78 -16.85
C ASP A 76 5.08 -11.57 -17.47
N GLY A 77 4.30 -10.55 -17.82
CA GLY A 77 4.79 -9.29 -18.43
C GLY A 77 5.01 -9.34 -19.94
N ASN A 78 4.93 -10.51 -20.57
CA ASN A 78 4.98 -10.69 -22.02
C ASN A 78 3.57 -10.65 -22.63
N SER A 79 3.47 -10.47 -23.95
CA SER A 79 2.19 -10.41 -24.67
C SER A 79 2.20 -11.12 -26.02
N GLN A 80 1.08 -11.74 -26.40
CA GLN A 80 0.81 -12.27 -27.74
C GLN A 80 -0.44 -11.60 -28.32
N VAL A 81 -0.35 -11.12 -29.55
CA VAL A 81 -1.45 -10.41 -30.24
C VAL A 81 -2.08 -11.31 -31.30
N PHE A 82 -3.41 -11.38 -31.30
CA PHE A 82 -4.23 -12.01 -32.33
C PHE A 82 -4.96 -10.93 -33.10
N ALA A 83 -4.63 -10.80 -34.39
CA ALA A 83 -5.25 -9.82 -35.28
C ALA A 83 -6.62 -10.30 -35.78
N GLY A 84 -7.58 -9.38 -35.87
CA GLY A 84 -8.88 -9.60 -36.47
C GLY A 84 -9.95 -10.05 -35.46
N ALA A 85 -10.93 -9.17 -35.25
CA ALA A 85 -12.32 -9.42 -34.85
C ALA A 85 -12.99 -8.09 -34.48
N SER A 86 -14.15 -7.79 -35.07
CA SER A 86 -15.08 -6.85 -34.44
C SER A 86 -15.77 -7.59 -33.30
N LEU A 87 -15.50 -7.19 -32.07
CA LEU A 87 -16.15 -7.80 -30.92
C LEU A 87 -17.60 -7.35 -30.85
N GLY A 88 -18.50 -8.29 -30.55
CA GLY A 88 -19.82 -7.91 -30.05
C GLY A 88 -19.67 -7.29 -28.67
N ALA A 89 -20.39 -6.20 -28.40
CA ALA A 89 -20.44 -5.66 -27.06
C ALA A 89 -20.93 -6.73 -26.07
N PRO A 90 -20.36 -6.80 -24.87
CA PRO A 90 -20.84 -7.69 -23.83
C PRO A 90 -22.34 -7.49 -23.58
N SER A 91 -23.09 -8.59 -23.42
CA SER A 91 -24.55 -8.55 -23.29
C SER A 91 -25.06 -8.32 -21.85
N ASN A 92 -24.16 -8.35 -20.86
CA ASN A 92 -24.43 -7.98 -19.47
C ASN A 92 -23.16 -7.50 -18.77
N THR A 93 -23.28 -7.08 -17.51
CA THR A 93 -22.18 -6.60 -16.65
C THR A 93 -21.74 -7.63 -15.60
N PHE A 94 -22.25 -8.87 -15.67
CA PHE A 94 -21.94 -9.90 -14.69
C PHE A 94 -20.70 -10.68 -15.09
N PHE A 95 -19.80 -10.93 -14.15
CA PHE A 95 -18.65 -11.80 -14.34
C PHE A 95 -18.36 -12.61 -13.06
N ALA A 96 -17.60 -13.69 -13.23
CA ALA A 96 -17.18 -14.61 -12.19
C ALA A 96 -15.65 -14.74 -12.20
N ILE A 97 -15.07 -14.80 -11.02
CA ILE A 97 -13.64 -15.10 -10.79
C ILE A 97 -13.54 -16.57 -10.36
N GLY A 98 -12.69 -17.34 -11.01
CA GLY A 98 -12.44 -18.75 -10.69
C GLY A 98 -13.44 -19.75 -11.27
N GLY A 99 -14.27 -19.36 -12.24
CA GLY A 99 -15.14 -20.29 -12.95
C GLY A 99 -16.11 -19.61 -13.92
N GLN A 100 -17.10 -20.38 -14.40
CA GLN A 100 -18.27 -19.91 -15.13
C GLN A 100 -19.56 -20.26 -14.39
N SER A 101 -20.64 -19.54 -14.70
CA SER A 101 -21.97 -19.79 -14.12
C SER A 101 -22.49 -21.21 -14.40
N SER A 102 -22.05 -21.84 -15.47
CA SER A 102 -22.45 -23.19 -15.91
C SER A 102 -21.41 -24.29 -15.65
N GLY A 103 -20.27 -23.99 -15.01
CA GLY A 103 -19.21 -24.96 -14.71
C GLY A 103 -17.79 -24.46 -15.03
N GLY A 104 -16.85 -25.38 -15.24
CA GLY A 104 -15.49 -25.04 -15.64
C GLY A 104 -14.70 -24.29 -14.57
N TYR A 105 -14.70 -24.80 -13.34
CA TYR A 105 -14.06 -24.14 -12.20
C TYR A 105 -12.54 -24.22 -12.26
N PHE A 106 -11.88 -23.14 -11.87
CA PHE A 106 -10.44 -23.10 -11.74
C PHE A 106 -9.97 -23.87 -10.50
N SER A 107 -9.05 -24.82 -10.68
CA SER A 107 -8.37 -25.50 -9.58
C SER A 107 -7.06 -24.78 -9.25
N GLY A 108 -7.06 -24.00 -8.17
CA GLY A 108 -5.88 -23.29 -7.70
C GLY A 108 -6.21 -22.05 -6.86
N ALA A 109 -5.26 -21.12 -6.79
CA ALA A 109 -5.45 -19.83 -6.14
C ALA A 109 -5.41 -18.66 -7.13
N ILE A 110 -6.23 -17.64 -6.88
CA ILE A 110 -6.27 -16.37 -7.62
C ILE A 110 -6.03 -15.25 -6.60
N SER A 111 -5.32 -14.21 -7.01
CA SER A 111 -5.03 -13.02 -6.21
C SER A 111 -4.96 -11.82 -7.15
N ASN A 112 -5.27 -10.63 -6.64
CA ASN A 112 -5.10 -9.34 -7.30
C ASN A 112 -5.73 -9.25 -8.71
N VAL A 113 -7.05 -9.40 -8.77
CA VAL A 113 -7.82 -9.28 -10.02
C VAL A 113 -8.10 -7.80 -10.30
N GLN A 114 -7.74 -7.35 -11.50
CA GLN A 114 -7.97 -5.97 -11.96
C GLN A 114 -8.77 -6.00 -13.26
N LEU A 115 -9.86 -5.24 -13.34
CA LEU A 115 -10.74 -5.14 -14.50
C LEU A 115 -10.74 -3.72 -15.06
N TYR A 116 -10.53 -3.58 -16.37
CA TYR A 116 -10.48 -2.29 -17.05
C TYR A 116 -11.46 -2.25 -18.23
N ASN A 117 -12.07 -1.09 -18.48
CA ASN A 117 -12.82 -0.76 -19.70
C ASN A 117 -11.94 -0.13 -20.79
N THR A 118 -10.63 -0.04 -20.55
CA THR A 118 -9.61 0.38 -21.51
C THR A 118 -8.61 -0.74 -21.77
N VAL A 119 -8.02 -0.73 -22.97
CA VAL A 119 -6.95 -1.66 -23.31
C VAL A 119 -5.69 -1.33 -22.50
N ILE A 120 -5.15 -2.34 -21.80
CA ILE A 120 -3.86 -2.26 -21.13
C ILE A 120 -2.76 -2.57 -22.14
N SER A 121 -1.78 -1.69 -22.31
CA SER A 121 -0.65 -1.92 -23.23
C SER A 121 0.33 -2.99 -22.68
N PRO A 122 1.16 -3.63 -23.53
CA PRO A 122 2.21 -4.53 -23.08
C PRO A 122 3.16 -3.93 -22.03
N VAL A 123 3.51 -2.64 -22.16
CA VAL A 123 4.36 -1.93 -21.17
C VAL A 123 3.65 -1.82 -19.82
N GLN A 124 2.36 -1.51 -19.82
CA GLN A 124 1.58 -1.44 -18.59
C GLN A 124 1.40 -2.82 -17.94
N ALA A 125 1.19 -3.88 -18.74
CA ALA A 125 1.15 -5.24 -18.23
C ALA A 125 2.51 -5.68 -17.64
N GLN A 126 3.62 -5.27 -18.26
CA GLN A 126 4.96 -5.47 -17.72
C GLN A 126 5.18 -4.70 -16.40
N LYS A 127 4.63 -3.48 -16.27
CA LYS A 127 4.66 -2.72 -15.02
C LYS A 127 3.94 -3.46 -13.90
N VAL A 128 2.70 -3.90 -14.12
CA VAL A 128 1.95 -4.70 -13.14
C VAL A 128 2.71 -5.97 -12.77
N TYR A 129 3.31 -6.65 -13.75
CA TYR A 129 4.15 -7.82 -13.48
C TYR A 129 5.36 -7.50 -12.59
N SER A 130 6.04 -6.39 -12.86
CA SER A 130 7.22 -5.96 -12.09
C SER A 130 6.91 -5.53 -10.67
N GLU A 131 5.70 -5.03 -10.42
CA GLU A 131 5.20 -4.65 -9.09
C GLU A 131 4.77 -5.86 -8.24
N GLY A 132 4.63 -7.04 -8.87
CA GLY A 132 4.37 -8.30 -8.16
C GLY A 132 2.90 -8.56 -7.89
N ILE A 133 2.63 -9.52 -7.01
CA ILE A 133 1.28 -10.02 -6.74
C ILE A 133 0.41 -8.98 -6.06
N SER A 134 1.02 -8.02 -5.37
CA SER A 134 0.36 -6.89 -4.72
C SER A 134 0.34 -5.63 -5.58
N ALA A 135 0.65 -5.74 -6.88
CA ALA A 135 0.63 -4.61 -7.81
C ALA A 135 -0.70 -3.86 -7.73
N ILE A 136 -0.62 -2.55 -7.51
CA ILE A 136 -1.80 -1.69 -7.54
C ILE A 136 -2.32 -1.56 -8.98
N PRO A 137 -3.62 -1.25 -9.17
CA PRO A 137 -4.15 -1.00 -10.50
C PRO A 137 -3.39 0.12 -11.20
N ILE A 138 -3.27 0.02 -12.52
CA ILE A 138 -2.63 1.02 -13.37
C ILE A 138 -3.50 2.29 -13.32
N SER A 139 -3.12 3.20 -12.43
CA SER A 139 -3.74 4.48 -12.14
C SER A 139 -3.44 5.51 -13.24
N GLY A 140 -3.96 5.30 -14.44
CA GLY A 140 -3.89 6.29 -15.51
C GLY A 140 -4.96 7.36 -15.37
N ASN A 141 -4.87 8.30 -14.42
CA ASN A 141 -5.85 9.39 -14.18
C ASN A 141 -7.24 8.92 -13.67
N VAL A 142 -7.71 9.61 -12.64
CA VAL A 142 -9.01 9.46 -11.97
C VAL A 142 -10.23 9.71 -12.88
N LEU A 143 -10.04 9.89 -14.20
CA LEU A 143 -11.10 9.82 -15.22
C LEU A 143 -10.67 9.20 -16.58
N ALA A 144 -9.46 8.62 -16.73
CA ALA A 144 -8.97 8.11 -18.03
C ALA A 144 -8.33 6.71 -18.03
N GLY A 145 -8.15 6.08 -16.86
CA GLY A 145 -7.41 4.81 -16.72
C GLY A 145 -8.27 3.57 -16.86
N GLY A 146 -9.58 3.78 -17.00
CA GLY A 146 -10.56 2.76 -17.29
C GLY A 146 -10.73 1.68 -16.25
N LEU A 147 -10.18 1.79 -15.04
CA LEU A 147 -10.40 0.81 -13.98
C LEU A 147 -11.89 0.73 -13.64
N VAL A 148 -12.45 -0.47 -13.71
CA VAL A 148 -13.86 -0.79 -13.43
C VAL A 148 -14.01 -1.58 -12.14
N GLY A 149 -12.96 -2.26 -11.69
CA GLY A 149 -13.00 -3.08 -10.48
C GLY A 149 -11.63 -3.62 -10.10
N TRP A 150 -11.38 -3.73 -8.80
CA TRP A 150 -10.14 -4.25 -8.26
C TRP A 150 -10.40 -5.10 -7.03
N TRP A 151 -10.08 -6.39 -7.10
CA TRP A 151 -10.21 -7.35 -6.01
C TRP A 151 -8.83 -7.88 -5.65
N PRO A 152 -8.17 -7.33 -4.61
CA PRO A 152 -6.91 -7.85 -4.08
C PRO A 152 -7.03 -9.31 -3.61
N LEU A 153 -8.22 -9.68 -3.12
CA LEU A 153 -8.54 -10.98 -2.50
C LEU A 153 -7.73 -11.26 -1.23
N ASN A 154 -7.43 -10.20 -0.47
CA ASN A 154 -6.65 -10.23 0.77
C ASN A 154 -7.52 -10.48 2.01
N GLY A 155 -8.30 -11.57 2.00
CA GLY A 155 -9.17 -11.93 3.12
C GLY A 155 -10.66 -11.69 2.87
N ASP A 156 -11.01 -10.99 1.80
CA ASP A 156 -12.39 -10.76 1.37
C ASP A 156 -12.52 -10.67 -0.16
N ALA A 157 -13.76 -10.57 -0.63
CA ALA A 157 -14.13 -10.41 -2.03
C ALA A 157 -14.57 -8.97 -2.34
N ASN A 158 -14.11 -7.98 -1.57
CA ASN A 158 -14.51 -6.59 -1.75
C ASN A 158 -13.78 -5.95 -2.94
N ASP A 159 -14.45 -4.98 -3.56
CA ASP A 159 -13.90 -4.13 -4.61
C ASP A 159 -13.23 -2.90 -3.99
N TYR A 160 -11.95 -2.69 -4.29
CA TYR A 160 -11.11 -1.60 -3.80
C TYR A 160 -10.79 -0.57 -4.88
N SER A 161 -11.37 -0.68 -6.06
CA SER A 161 -11.17 0.31 -7.14
C SER A 161 -11.86 1.65 -6.88
N GLY A 162 -12.74 1.70 -5.88
CA GLY A 162 -13.64 2.83 -5.62
C GLY A 162 -15.02 2.68 -6.27
N SER A 163 -15.26 1.65 -7.09
CA SER A 163 -16.62 1.20 -7.40
C SER A 163 -17.19 0.32 -6.29
N SER A 164 -18.53 0.30 -6.18
CA SER A 164 -19.26 -0.53 -5.21
C SER A 164 -19.46 -1.98 -5.69
N GLY A 165 -18.56 -2.49 -6.54
CA GLY A 165 -18.64 -3.78 -7.22
C GLY A 165 -18.22 -4.98 -6.37
N ASN A 166 -18.57 -5.03 -5.08
CA ASN A 166 -18.18 -6.13 -4.20
C ASN A 166 -18.65 -7.48 -4.76
N ALA A 167 -17.73 -8.45 -4.85
CA ALA A 167 -18.06 -9.78 -5.32
C ALA A 167 -18.67 -10.63 -4.20
N LEU A 168 -19.60 -11.52 -4.57
CA LEU A 168 -20.22 -12.47 -3.64
C LEU A 168 -19.43 -13.78 -3.64
N GLY A 169 -18.58 -13.97 -2.62
CA GLY A 169 -17.82 -15.20 -2.45
C GLY A 169 -18.72 -16.39 -2.09
N THR A 170 -18.61 -17.50 -2.84
CA THR A 170 -19.30 -18.77 -2.53
C THR A 170 -18.26 -19.88 -2.40
N ASN A 171 -18.19 -20.52 -1.22
CA ASN A 171 -17.26 -21.62 -0.93
C ASN A 171 -15.78 -21.31 -1.25
N ILE A 172 -15.36 -20.05 -1.07
CA ILE A 172 -13.98 -19.61 -1.25
C ILE A 172 -13.25 -19.58 0.11
N ALA A 173 -11.98 -19.99 0.12
CA ALA A 173 -11.10 -19.86 1.27
C ALA A 173 -10.02 -18.82 0.96
N PHE A 174 -9.93 -17.78 1.78
CA PHE A 174 -8.87 -16.79 1.69
C PHE A 174 -7.65 -17.28 2.46
N GLY A 175 -6.62 -17.70 1.72
CA GLY A 175 -5.40 -18.28 2.26
C GLY A 175 -4.19 -17.35 2.21
N LEU A 176 -3.13 -17.76 2.91
CA LEU A 176 -1.78 -17.27 2.67
C LEU A 176 -1.32 -17.58 1.25
N LEU A 177 -0.51 -16.70 0.64
CA LEU A 177 0.17 -17.00 -0.60
C LEU A 177 1.09 -18.21 -0.38
N GLN A 178 0.80 -19.31 -1.08
CA GLN A 178 1.64 -20.50 -1.06
C GLN A 178 2.68 -20.40 -2.17
N ASN A 179 3.93 -20.77 -1.87
CA ASN A 179 5.00 -20.90 -2.87
C ASN A 179 5.20 -19.64 -3.75
N TYR A 180 4.99 -18.46 -3.17
CA TYR A 180 5.27 -17.17 -3.79
C TYR A 180 6.56 -16.58 -3.21
N THR A 181 7.54 -16.32 -4.06
CA THR A 181 8.88 -15.82 -3.65
C THR A 181 9.24 -14.48 -4.28
N ARG A 182 8.31 -13.83 -5.00
CA ARG A 182 8.60 -12.67 -5.85
C ARG A 182 7.86 -11.40 -5.44
N ASP A 183 8.09 -10.89 -4.25
CA ASP A 183 8.00 -9.43 -4.02
C ASP A 183 9.42 -8.95 -3.69
N SER A 184 10.30 -9.03 -4.70
CA SER A 184 11.74 -8.82 -4.57
C SER A 184 12.20 -7.67 -5.47
N LEU A 185 11.78 -6.45 -5.17
CA LEU A 185 12.55 -5.25 -5.54
C LEU A 185 13.60 -4.87 -4.47
N PHE A 186 13.76 -5.67 -3.41
CA PHE A 186 14.97 -5.66 -2.60
C PHE A 186 16.10 -6.45 -3.27
N SER A 187 16.65 -5.91 -4.36
CA SER A 187 18.03 -6.21 -4.73
C SER A 187 18.96 -5.35 -3.88
N THR A 188 18.90 -5.52 -2.56
CA THR A 188 19.99 -5.10 -1.69
C THR A 188 21.02 -6.22 -1.70
N GLN A 189 22.23 -5.92 -2.17
CA GLN A 189 23.38 -6.80 -2.01
C GLN A 189 23.41 -7.37 -0.59
N ILE A 190 23.39 -8.70 -0.48
CA ILE A 190 23.48 -9.41 0.79
C ILE A 190 24.75 -8.93 1.49
N PRO A 191 24.68 -8.30 2.68
CA PRO A 191 25.87 -8.03 3.46
C PRO A 191 26.50 -9.38 3.82
N THR A 192 27.69 -9.66 3.28
CA THR A 192 28.46 -10.88 3.54
C THR A 192 29.06 -10.93 4.96
N GLN A 193 28.69 -9.98 5.83
CA GLN A 193 29.21 -9.87 7.19
C GLN A 193 28.11 -10.12 8.21
N LEU A 194 28.05 -11.38 8.67
CA LEU A 194 27.23 -11.82 9.79
C LEU A 194 27.79 -11.23 11.09
N ILE A 195 27.08 -10.26 11.69
CA ILE A 195 27.32 -9.88 13.09
C ILE A 195 26.33 -10.66 13.95
N PRO A 196 26.77 -11.48 14.91
CA PRO A 196 25.88 -12.27 15.75
C PRO A 196 25.01 -11.36 16.64
N LEU A 197 23.70 -11.62 16.66
CA LEU A 197 22.82 -11.22 17.76
C LEU A 197 23.02 -12.25 18.89
N PRO A 198 23.28 -11.83 20.15
CA PRO A 198 23.37 -12.78 21.25
C PRO A 198 21.98 -13.37 21.55
N GLY A 199 21.85 -14.69 21.44
CA GLY A 199 20.65 -15.41 21.87
C GLY A 199 20.71 -16.88 21.51
N VAL A 200 20.60 -17.76 22.52
CA VAL A 200 20.33 -19.18 22.35
C VAL A 200 18.92 -19.40 22.90
N LEU A 201 17.99 -19.87 22.06
CA LEU A 201 16.67 -20.27 22.52
C LEU A 201 16.83 -21.53 23.38
N SER A 202 16.42 -21.43 24.65
CA SER A 202 16.45 -22.46 25.70
C SER A 202 17.79 -22.67 26.44
N CYS A 203 18.30 -21.63 27.09
CA CYS A 203 19.24 -21.78 28.19
C CYS A 203 18.82 -20.86 29.35
N THR A 204 18.53 -21.38 30.53
CA THR A 204 18.24 -20.57 31.73
C THR A 204 19.53 -20.06 32.42
N SER A 205 20.72 -20.51 31.98
CA SER A 205 22.01 -19.91 32.35
C SER A 205 23.15 -20.26 31.37
N ASN A 206 24.16 -19.40 31.28
CA ASN A 206 25.30 -19.53 30.36
C ASN A 206 26.26 -20.70 30.68
N SER A 207 26.33 -21.14 31.93
CA SER A 207 27.27 -22.21 32.35
C SER A 207 26.85 -23.60 31.86
N GLN A 208 25.56 -23.82 31.62
CA GLN A 208 25.01 -25.10 31.15
C GLN A 208 25.21 -25.31 29.64
N CYS A 209 25.31 -24.23 28.85
CA CYS A 209 25.32 -24.29 27.39
C CYS A 209 26.72 -24.26 26.75
N ALA A 210 27.78 -24.10 27.56
CA ALA A 210 29.15 -24.26 27.11
C ALA A 210 29.63 -25.73 27.10
N ALA A 211 28.93 -26.61 27.82
CA ALA A 211 29.47 -27.92 28.19
C ALA A 211 29.07 -29.09 27.29
N GLN A 212 28.04 -28.98 26.44
CA GLN A 212 27.60 -30.12 25.62
C GLN A 212 27.19 -29.66 24.23
N GLY A 213 27.69 -30.35 23.20
CA GLY A 213 27.57 -30.04 21.77
C GLY A 213 26.16 -30.09 21.21
N LEU A 214 25.26 -29.25 21.73
CA LEU A 214 23.92 -29.05 21.19
C LEU A 214 23.99 -28.35 19.82
N PRO A 215 23.10 -28.71 18.88
CA PRO A 215 23.08 -28.11 17.56
C PRO A 215 22.75 -26.61 17.67
N ARG A 216 23.67 -25.78 17.16
CA ARG A 216 23.45 -24.34 17.01
C ARG A 216 22.59 -24.12 15.77
N ILE A 217 21.39 -23.55 15.94
CA ILE A 217 20.57 -23.09 14.82
C ILE A 217 21.05 -21.70 14.42
N TYR A 218 21.60 -21.59 13.21
CA TYR A 218 21.96 -20.32 12.60
C TYR A 218 20.76 -19.80 11.80
N VAL A 219 20.04 -18.81 12.34
CA VAL A 219 19.07 -18.04 11.56
C VAL A 219 19.78 -16.83 10.96
N GLY A 220 20.05 -16.89 9.65
CA GLY A 220 20.39 -15.69 8.88
C GLY A 220 19.19 -14.74 8.87
N ARG A 221 19.44 -13.44 8.76
CA ARG A 221 18.39 -12.44 8.54
C ARG A 221 17.81 -12.60 7.13
N MET A 222 17.02 -13.65 6.91
CA MET A 222 16.00 -13.61 5.88
C MET A 222 14.81 -12.83 6.46
N PRO A 223 14.08 -12.04 5.67
CA PRO A 223 12.79 -11.55 6.11
C PRO A 223 11.91 -12.78 6.30
N ILE A 224 11.81 -13.23 7.55
CA ILE A 224 10.70 -14.05 7.98
C ILE A 224 9.49 -13.14 7.72
N SER A 225 8.69 -13.47 6.71
CA SER A 225 7.47 -12.73 6.41
C SER A 225 6.54 -12.90 7.61
N LEU A 226 6.61 -11.96 8.55
CA LEU A 226 5.76 -11.97 9.74
C LEU A 226 4.44 -11.32 9.38
N ARG A 227 3.47 -12.17 9.08
CA ARG A 227 2.04 -11.93 9.37
C ARG A 227 1.78 -11.75 10.88
N LEU A 228 2.53 -10.91 11.58
CA LEU A 228 2.30 -10.56 12.99
C LEU A 228 1.84 -9.11 13.17
N GLY A 229 1.06 -8.59 12.22
CA GLY A 229 0.63 -7.19 12.29
C GLY A 229 1.84 -6.27 12.44
N LEU A 230 2.83 -6.43 11.57
CA LEU A 230 4.01 -5.57 11.51
C LEU A 230 4.04 -4.86 10.15
N THR A 231 4.32 -3.56 10.16
CA THR A 231 4.61 -2.73 8.98
C THR A 231 5.92 -1.99 9.23
N GLU A 232 6.58 -1.44 8.22
CA GLU A 232 7.78 -0.62 8.43
C GLU A 232 7.46 0.87 8.46
N ALA A 233 8.31 1.63 9.16
CA ALA A 233 8.29 3.08 9.19
C ALA A 233 9.65 3.65 8.82
N ALA A 234 9.67 4.80 8.16
CA ALA A 234 10.88 5.59 7.93
C ALA A 234 11.41 6.12 9.26
N ASN A 235 12.69 5.90 9.56
CA ASN A 235 13.34 6.44 10.75
C ASN A 235 14.35 7.51 10.37
N PHE A 236 14.26 8.64 11.04
CA PHE A 236 15.10 9.81 10.82
C PHE A 236 15.99 10.06 12.03
N SER A 237 17.26 10.40 11.78
CA SER A 237 18.26 10.55 12.84
C SER A 237 18.35 11.95 13.44
N GLY A 238 17.55 12.92 12.99
CA GLY A 238 17.68 14.32 13.41
C GLY A 238 18.95 14.99 12.92
N THR A 239 19.49 14.55 11.78
CA THR A 239 20.63 15.19 11.12
C THR A 239 20.29 15.52 9.68
N SER A 240 20.99 16.48 9.09
CA SER A 240 20.84 16.87 7.67
C SER A 240 21.15 15.74 6.68
N SER A 241 21.69 14.62 7.16
CA SER A 241 22.00 13.42 6.36
C SER A 241 20.91 12.35 6.47
N SER A 242 19.75 12.66 7.04
CA SER A 242 18.63 11.73 7.21
C SER A 242 17.30 12.44 6.90
N TYR A 243 16.84 12.32 5.66
CA TYR A 243 15.62 12.97 5.16
C TYR A 243 15.03 12.25 3.95
N MET A 244 13.77 12.55 3.64
CA MET A 244 13.11 12.16 2.40
C MET A 244 12.55 13.41 1.73
N SER A 245 12.74 13.59 0.42
CA SER A 245 12.12 14.67 -0.34
C SER A 245 11.31 14.12 -1.51
N ALA A 246 10.24 14.80 -1.88
CA ALA A 246 9.49 14.50 -3.10
C ALA A 246 8.89 15.78 -3.69
N ASN A 247 8.50 15.72 -4.96
CA ASN A 247 7.79 16.80 -5.64
C ASN A 247 6.41 16.32 -6.08
N VAL A 248 5.38 17.10 -5.75
CA VAL A 248 3.96 16.79 -5.92
C VAL A 248 3.31 17.89 -6.76
N PRO A 249 3.26 17.76 -8.09
CA PRO A 249 2.81 18.82 -8.99
C PRO A 249 1.33 19.24 -8.80
N LEU A 250 0.50 18.35 -8.27
CA LEU A 250 -0.95 18.59 -8.11
C LEU A 250 -1.32 19.26 -6.77
N MET A 251 -0.33 19.68 -5.99
CA MET A 251 -0.53 20.48 -4.77
C MET A 251 -1.32 21.76 -5.07
N ASN A 252 -2.25 22.12 -4.18
CA ASN A 252 -2.93 23.40 -4.26
C ASN A 252 -2.01 24.50 -3.72
N VAL A 253 -1.45 25.31 -4.62
CA VAL A 253 -0.55 26.44 -4.28
C VAL A 253 -1.23 27.80 -4.40
N ALA A 254 -2.54 27.84 -4.67
CA ALA A 254 -3.29 29.08 -4.81
C ALA A 254 -3.46 29.77 -3.45
N SER A 255 -3.43 31.10 -3.43
CA SER A 255 -3.74 31.88 -2.22
C SER A 255 -5.14 31.54 -1.70
N GLY A 256 -5.24 31.27 -0.40
CA GLY A 256 -6.46 30.79 0.25
C GLY A 256 -6.81 29.31 -0.02
N GLY A 257 -6.01 28.61 -0.84
CA GLY A 257 -6.12 27.16 -1.04
C GLY A 257 -5.73 26.36 0.21
N GLN A 258 -6.12 25.09 0.23
CA GLN A 258 -5.86 24.18 1.35
C GLN A 258 -5.31 22.85 0.85
N ASN A 259 -4.40 22.27 1.64
CA ASN A 259 -3.91 20.90 1.44
C ASN A 259 -3.97 20.14 2.76
N THR A 260 -4.42 18.89 2.74
CA THR A 260 -4.37 18.01 3.91
C THR A 260 -3.16 17.10 3.82
N VAL A 261 -2.33 17.10 4.84
CA VAL A 261 -1.19 16.20 5.00
C VAL A 261 -1.47 15.33 6.23
N SER A 262 -1.51 14.02 6.04
CA SER A 262 -1.79 13.05 7.09
C SER A 262 -0.67 12.02 7.16
N PHE A 263 -0.12 11.77 8.35
CA PHE A 263 0.89 10.74 8.54
C PHE A 263 0.90 10.27 9.99
N TRP A 264 1.33 9.04 10.19
CA TRP A 264 1.67 8.55 11.52
C TRP A 264 3.08 9.00 11.87
N MET A 265 3.27 9.46 13.10
CA MET A 265 4.60 9.78 13.60
C MET A 265 4.84 9.26 15.01
N TYR A 266 6.10 8.96 15.28
CA TYR A 266 6.64 8.75 16.61
C TYR A 266 7.76 9.76 16.83
N GLY A 267 7.52 10.73 17.72
CA GLY A 267 8.48 11.77 18.07
C GLY A 267 8.68 11.87 19.58
N ASN A 268 9.78 12.50 20.00
CA ASN A 268 9.98 12.87 21.39
C ASN A 268 10.57 14.28 21.52
N VAL A 269 10.38 14.88 22.70
CA VAL A 269 10.87 16.24 23.02
C VAL A 269 12.38 16.35 23.20
N LEU A 270 13.10 15.23 23.23
CA LEU A 270 14.57 15.24 23.29
C LEU A 270 15.18 15.53 21.92
N ASN A 271 14.40 15.47 20.83
CA ASN A 271 14.90 15.67 19.47
C ASN A 271 13.91 16.51 18.63
N PRO A 272 13.93 17.85 18.78
CA PRO A 272 13.06 18.76 18.04
C PRO A 272 13.38 18.78 16.55
N GLY A 273 12.42 19.23 15.74
CA GLY A 273 12.60 19.37 14.29
C GLY A 273 11.28 19.31 13.53
N MET A 274 11.36 19.31 12.21
CA MET A 274 10.20 19.29 11.33
C MET A 274 9.92 17.88 10.81
N PRO A 275 8.90 17.15 11.32
CA PRO A 275 8.53 15.87 10.73
C PRO A 275 8.09 16.02 9.27
N PHE A 276 7.54 17.18 8.89
CA PHE A 276 7.10 17.48 7.53
C PHE A 276 7.24 18.98 7.22
N GLY A 277 7.80 19.34 6.06
CA GLY A 277 7.88 20.73 5.62
C GLY A 277 7.88 20.91 4.10
N PHE A 278 7.14 21.89 3.61
CA PHE A 278 7.24 22.48 2.27
C PHE A 278 8.45 23.43 2.20
N GLY A 279 8.47 24.41 1.29
CA GLY A 279 9.53 25.41 1.18
C GLY A 279 9.83 26.11 2.52
N SER A 280 9.03 27.10 2.91
CA SER A 280 9.16 27.78 4.23
C SER A 280 7.94 27.55 5.12
N TYR A 281 7.15 26.51 4.85
CA TYR A 281 5.93 26.22 5.59
C TYR A 281 5.91 24.75 6.02
N GLY A 282 5.76 24.45 7.31
CA GLY A 282 5.83 23.07 7.78
C GLY A 282 5.19 22.85 9.15
N LEU A 283 5.29 21.62 9.63
CA LEU A 283 5.02 21.27 11.02
C LEU A 283 6.36 21.17 11.75
N GLU A 284 6.51 21.90 12.85
CA GLU A 284 7.71 21.87 13.68
C GLU A 284 7.36 21.46 15.11
N TRP A 285 8.24 20.65 15.70
CA TRP A 285 8.21 20.24 17.08
C TRP A 285 9.37 20.88 17.84
N LEU A 286 9.07 21.65 18.90
CA LEU A 286 10.10 22.32 19.73
C LEU A 286 10.60 21.49 20.92
N PRO A 287 11.82 21.76 21.41
CA PRO A 287 12.44 21.01 22.51
C PRO A 287 11.80 21.31 23.87
N ILE A 288 12.26 20.58 24.88
CA ILE A 288 11.92 20.81 26.30
C ILE A 288 12.20 22.27 26.69
N GLY A 289 11.23 22.91 27.36
CA GLY A 289 11.32 24.29 27.86
C GLY A 289 10.36 25.26 27.15
N SER A 290 9.88 24.92 25.96
CA SER A 290 8.80 25.62 25.24
C SER A 290 8.04 24.64 24.35
N PRO A 291 7.34 23.64 24.94
CA PRO A 291 6.75 22.54 24.18
C PRO A 291 5.64 23.07 23.27
N CYS A 292 5.88 23.02 21.97
CA CYS A 292 4.94 23.51 20.96
C CYS A 292 5.11 22.67 19.70
N PHE A 293 3.99 22.16 19.19
CA PHE A 293 3.92 21.45 17.92
C PHE A 293 2.82 22.04 17.05
N GLY A 294 3.18 22.40 15.83
CA GLY A 294 2.22 22.96 14.89
C GLY A 294 2.88 23.66 13.72
N PHE A 295 2.14 24.58 13.12
CA PHE A 295 2.49 25.26 11.87
C PHE A 295 3.60 26.29 12.07
N ASN A 296 4.73 26.10 11.41
CA ASN A 296 5.82 27.07 11.29
C ASN A 296 5.77 27.75 9.91
N SER A 297 5.70 29.08 9.86
CA SER A 297 5.60 29.89 8.63
C SER A 297 6.95 30.43 8.09
N GLY A 298 8.06 30.07 8.73
CA GLY A 298 9.40 30.54 8.42
C GLY A 298 9.84 31.80 9.18
N ASP A 299 8.98 32.38 10.01
CA ASP A 299 9.24 33.66 10.72
C ASP A 299 9.62 33.48 12.20
N GLY A 300 10.02 32.27 12.60
CA GLY A 300 10.42 31.97 13.99
C GLY A 300 9.24 31.85 14.96
N ASN A 301 8.04 31.57 14.47
CA ASN A 301 6.83 31.31 15.26
C ASN A 301 6.27 29.91 15.00
N ILE A 302 5.44 29.44 15.93
CA ILE A 302 4.63 28.23 15.75
C ILE A 302 3.19 28.48 16.20
N TYR A 303 2.26 28.18 15.29
CA TYR A 303 0.83 28.14 15.56
C TYR A 303 0.40 26.69 15.78
N GLY A 304 0.20 26.30 17.03
CA GLY A 304 0.10 24.91 17.43
C GLY A 304 -0.47 24.72 18.83
N PHE A 305 -0.17 23.58 19.43
CA PHE A 305 -0.59 23.20 20.78
C PHE A 305 0.58 22.59 21.56
N ASP A 306 0.39 22.35 22.86
CA ASP A 306 1.36 21.63 23.70
C ASP A 306 1.33 20.13 23.37
N PRO A 307 2.41 19.55 22.82
CA PRO A 307 2.45 18.15 22.38
C PRO A 307 2.72 17.13 23.49
N SER A 308 2.69 17.51 24.78
CA SER A 308 2.96 16.62 25.91
C SER A 308 2.15 15.31 25.90
N SER A 309 0.91 15.34 25.41
CA SER A 309 0.04 14.16 25.34
C SER A 309 0.49 13.10 24.32
N ILE A 310 1.25 13.51 23.29
CA ILE A 310 1.64 12.68 22.14
C ILE A 310 3.13 12.31 22.11
N GLN A 311 3.91 12.75 23.10
CA GLN A 311 5.32 12.37 23.25
C GLN A 311 5.50 10.85 23.41
N ASN A 312 6.50 10.29 22.72
CA ASN A 312 6.86 8.86 22.80
C ASN A 312 5.70 7.92 22.46
N LYS A 313 4.81 8.33 21.55
CA LYS A 313 3.66 7.55 21.11
C LYS A 313 3.50 7.64 19.60
N TRP A 314 3.13 6.53 18.99
CA TRP A 314 2.62 6.54 17.62
C TRP A 314 1.30 7.30 17.59
N THR A 315 1.27 8.34 16.77
CA THR A 315 0.17 9.28 16.70
C THR A 315 -0.14 9.58 15.24
N LEU A 316 -1.41 9.50 14.84
CA LEU A 316 -1.83 10.03 13.55
C LEU A 316 -1.91 11.56 13.67
N VAL A 317 -1.09 12.24 12.89
CA VAL A 317 -1.15 13.70 12.74
C VAL A 317 -1.77 14.01 11.39
N THR A 318 -2.83 14.80 11.39
CA THR A 318 -3.44 15.30 10.15
C THR A 318 -3.53 16.81 10.21
N ALA A 319 -2.80 17.48 9.32
CA ALA A 319 -2.70 18.93 9.24
C ALA A 319 -3.32 19.43 7.94
N VAL A 320 -4.25 20.36 8.04
CA VAL A 320 -4.79 21.12 6.91
C VAL A 320 -4.01 22.42 6.82
N PHE A 321 -3.09 22.48 5.86
CA PHE A 321 -2.29 23.67 5.57
C PHE A 321 -3.10 24.66 4.74
N TYR A 322 -3.40 25.83 5.32
CA TYR A 322 -4.02 26.94 4.60
C TYR A 322 -2.95 27.84 3.96
N ASN A 323 -3.10 28.15 2.67
CA ASN A 323 -2.20 29.06 1.94
C ASN A 323 -2.51 30.52 2.28
N GLY A 324 -2.06 30.94 3.46
CA GLY A 324 -2.23 32.27 4.00
C GLY A 324 -1.77 32.29 5.46
N ALA A 325 -2.45 33.04 6.32
CA ALA A 325 -2.15 33.04 7.75
C ALA A 325 -2.47 31.67 8.38
N PRO A 326 -1.51 31.03 9.10
CA PRO A 326 -1.71 29.73 9.76
C PRO A 326 -2.85 29.67 10.78
N SER A 327 -3.40 30.81 11.21
CA SER A 327 -4.60 30.85 12.04
C SER A 327 -5.87 30.30 11.36
N ASN A 328 -5.84 30.07 10.05
CA ASN A 328 -6.92 29.40 9.30
C ASN A 328 -6.62 27.91 9.01
N SER A 329 -5.46 27.42 9.45
CA SER A 329 -5.09 26.00 9.32
C SER A 329 -5.78 25.17 10.41
N LEU A 330 -5.85 23.85 10.21
CA LEU A 330 -6.47 22.92 11.16
C LEU A 330 -5.48 21.80 11.51
N LEU A 331 -5.47 21.37 12.76
CA LEU A 331 -4.61 20.27 13.20
C LEU A 331 -5.43 19.24 13.98
N TYR A 332 -5.28 17.98 13.58
CA TYR A 332 -5.93 16.83 14.20
C TYR A 332 -4.87 15.85 14.69
N VAL A 333 -5.15 15.25 15.83
CA VAL A 333 -4.31 14.23 16.47
C VAL A 333 -5.22 13.06 16.80
N ASN A 334 -4.89 11.87 16.28
CA ASN A 334 -5.65 10.64 16.52
C ASN A 334 -7.15 10.79 16.21
N GLY A 335 -7.48 11.47 15.11
CA GLY A 335 -8.87 11.77 14.73
C GLY A 335 -9.51 12.98 15.43
N ALA A 336 -8.93 13.48 16.52
CA ALA A 336 -9.49 14.59 17.31
C ALA A 336 -8.86 15.94 16.95
N ALA A 337 -9.70 16.95 16.68
CA ALA A 337 -9.26 18.32 16.44
C ALA A 337 -8.54 18.90 17.67
N GLN A 338 -7.40 19.56 17.45
CA GLN A 338 -6.62 20.21 18.50
C GLN A 338 -6.93 21.71 18.57
N PRO A 339 -7.03 22.30 19.78
CA PRO A 339 -7.09 23.74 19.93
C PRO A 339 -5.70 24.31 19.65
N ILE A 340 -5.53 24.95 18.50
CA ILE A 340 -4.26 25.56 18.10
C ILE A 340 -4.28 27.08 18.26
N GLY A 341 -3.14 27.63 18.64
CA GLY A 341 -2.90 29.06 18.84
C GLY A 341 -1.41 29.38 18.72
N VAL A 342 -1.00 30.62 18.92
CA VAL A 342 0.44 30.94 19.02
C VAL A 342 0.96 30.31 20.31
N CYS A 343 1.77 29.24 20.21
CA CYS A 343 2.43 28.61 21.36
C CYS A 343 3.94 28.86 21.42
N TYR A 344 4.52 29.46 20.37
CA TYR A 344 5.91 29.93 20.37
C TYR A 344 6.08 31.12 19.42
N GLY A 345 6.89 32.11 19.83
CA GLY A 345 7.18 33.30 19.03
C GLY A 345 6.00 34.27 18.92
N GLY A 346 5.95 35.00 17.80
CA GLY A 346 4.94 36.01 17.50
C GLY A 346 3.76 35.51 16.66
N SER A 347 2.97 36.45 16.10
CA SER A 347 1.89 36.11 15.17
C SER A 347 2.45 35.54 13.87
N ALA A 348 1.89 34.43 13.41
CA ALA A 348 2.36 33.73 12.21
C ALA A 348 2.07 34.53 10.94
N ALA A 349 3.11 34.84 10.15
CA ALA A 349 2.92 35.51 8.88
C ALA A 349 2.28 34.57 7.83
N SER A 350 1.79 35.16 6.75
CA SER A 350 1.18 34.38 5.67
C SER A 350 2.26 33.58 4.92
N CYS A 351 1.98 32.31 4.69
CA CYS A 351 2.85 31.39 3.97
C CYS A 351 2.01 30.50 3.05
N THR A 352 2.65 29.75 2.15
CA THR A 352 1.95 28.94 1.15
C THR A 352 2.70 27.65 0.93
N ALA A 353 1.96 26.55 0.79
CA ALA A 353 2.54 25.26 0.45
C ALA A 353 3.20 25.31 -0.93
N THR A 354 4.29 24.58 -1.10
CA THR A 354 4.98 24.40 -2.39
C THR A 354 4.71 23.00 -2.93
N THR A 355 5.06 22.75 -4.19
CA THR A 355 4.97 21.39 -4.78
C THR A 355 6.03 20.46 -4.19
N GLY A 356 7.19 20.97 -3.81
CA GLY A 356 8.21 20.21 -3.10
C GLY A 356 7.93 20.13 -1.60
N PHE A 357 8.19 18.97 -0.99
CA PHE A 357 8.21 18.79 0.46
C PHE A 357 9.40 17.92 0.89
N GLN A 358 9.66 17.94 2.20
CA GLN A 358 10.62 17.08 2.88
C GLN A 358 10.02 16.48 4.16
N LEU A 359 10.32 15.22 4.44
CA LEU A 359 10.24 14.62 5.78
C LEU A 359 11.59 14.75 6.46
N SER A 360 11.59 15.09 7.75
CA SER A 360 12.78 15.44 8.52
C SER A 360 13.48 16.69 8.01
N GLY A 361 12.78 17.81 8.14
CA GLY A 361 13.19 19.14 7.70
C GLY A 361 12.11 19.79 6.84
N TRP A 362 12.55 20.68 5.96
CA TRP A 362 11.72 21.41 5.01
C TRP A 362 12.44 21.52 3.68
N SER A 363 11.74 21.83 2.59
CA SER A 363 12.34 21.78 1.25
C SER A 363 13.15 23.02 0.86
N LYS A 364 13.34 24.00 1.76
CA LYS A 364 14.14 25.21 1.51
C LYS A 364 15.63 24.99 1.69
N ASP A 365 16.03 24.26 2.73
CA ASP A 365 17.43 24.00 3.08
C ASP A 365 17.53 22.74 3.97
N THR A 366 18.67 22.49 4.60
CA THR A 366 18.91 21.29 5.42
C THR A 366 18.69 21.50 6.92
N ALA A 367 18.00 22.57 7.33
CA ALA A 367 17.75 22.89 8.73
C ALA A 367 16.57 22.10 9.31
N TYR A 368 16.45 22.15 10.64
CA TYR A 368 15.38 21.54 11.44
C TYR A 368 15.15 20.04 11.20
N PRO A 369 16.20 19.20 11.06
CA PRO A 369 16.00 17.77 10.86
C PRO A 369 15.28 17.16 12.06
N PHE A 370 14.36 16.25 11.78
CA PHE A 370 13.55 15.56 12.79
C PHE A 370 14.22 14.25 13.21
N ALA A 371 14.30 13.97 14.51
CA ALA A 371 14.67 12.64 14.97
C ALA A 371 13.42 11.90 15.48
N GLY A 372 13.04 10.86 14.74
CA GLY A 372 11.83 10.11 15.01
C GLY A 372 11.45 9.23 13.84
N SER A 373 10.23 8.72 13.85
CA SER A 373 9.73 7.83 12.81
C SER A 373 8.48 8.40 12.17
N VAL A 374 8.31 8.18 10.87
CA VAL A 374 7.11 8.52 10.11
C VAL A 374 6.64 7.30 9.33
N ALA A 375 5.33 7.06 9.29
CA ALA A 375 4.71 6.02 8.50
C ALA A 375 3.49 6.57 7.77
N ASN A 376 3.19 5.98 6.61
CA ASN A 376 1.93 6.17 5.88
C ASN A 376 1.54 7.63 5.66
N LEU A 377 2.42 8.36 4.97
CA LEU A 377 2.18 9.74 4.54
C LEU A 377 1.17 9.77 3.40
N GLN A 378 0.09 10.52 3.57
CA GLN A 378 -0.95 10.78 2.58
C GLN A 378 -1.12 12.28 2.42
N ILE A 379 -1.15 12.78 1.18
CA ILE A 379 -1.33 14.20 0.87
C ILE A 379 -2.51 14.37 -0.06
N TYR A 380 -3.41 15.28 0.30
CA TYR A 380 -4.60 15.64 -0.44
C TYR A 380 -4.55 17.14 -0.78
N ASN A 381 -4.94 17.51 -1.99
CA ASN A 381 -5.06 18.92 -2.39
C ASN A 381 -6.42 19.55 -2.01
N THR A 382 -7.14 18.88 -1.12
CA THR A 382 -8.39 19.36 -0.52
C THR A 382 -8.35 19.16 1.00
N THR A 383 -9.38 19.64 1.68
CA THR A 383 -9.58 19.45 3.12
C THR A 383 -10.33 18.15 3.40
N LEU A 384 -9.73 17.24 4.16
CA LEU A 384 -10.45 16.06 4.67
C LEU A 384 -11.45 16.47 5.76
N THR A 385 -12.60 15.81 5.78
CA THR A 385 -13.62 16.00 6.82
C THR A 385 -13.22 15.31 8.13
N PRO A 386 -13.71 15.78 9.30
CA PRO A 386 -13.43 15.12 10.57
C PRO A 386 -13.77 13.62 10.60
N ALA A 387 -14.85 13.21 9.92
CA ALA A 387 -15.23 11.79 9.83
C ALA A 387 -14.21 10.97 9.03
N GLN A 388 -13.68 11.52 7.93
CA GLN A 388 -12.63 10.86 7.14
C GLN A 388 -11.32 10.74 7.93
N ILE A 389 -10.95 11.77 8.69
CA ILE A 389 -9.76 11.74 9.55
C ILE A 389 -9.94 10.70 10.68
N SER A 390 -11.14 10.62 11.27
CA SER A 390 -11.45 9.59 12.27
C SER A 390 -11.44 8.18 11.68
N SER A 391 -11.90 7.99 10.45
CA SER A 391 -11.82 6.69 9.74
C SER A 391 -10.36 6.31 9.50
N LEU A 392 -9.55 7.23 8.98
CA LEU A 392 -8.13 7.02 8.74
C LEU A 392 -7.38 6.66 10.03
N TYR A 393 -7.74 7.27 11.16
CA TYR A 393 -7.22 6.86 12.46
C TYR A 393 -7.61 5.44 12.83
N GLY A 394 -8.88 5.04 12.62
CA GLY A 394 -9.39 3.70 12.91
C GLY A 394 -8.78 2.60 12.04
N GLU A 395 -8.38 2.91 10.81
CA GLU A 395 -7.68 1.98 9.90
C GLU A 395 -6.23 1.72 10.32
N GLY A 396 -5.63 2.67 11.03
CA GLY A 396 -4.32 2.50 11.63
C GLY A 396 -3.12 2.90 10.78
N VAL A 397 -1.92 2.49 11.21
CA VAL A 397 -0.65 2.88 10.56
C VAL A 397 -0.55 2.39 9.12
N SER A 398 -1.33 1.39 8.72
CA SER A 398 -1.40 0.89 7.34
C SER A 398 -2.69 1.29 6.62
N GLY A 399 -3.44 2.27 7.17
CA GLY A 399 -4.69 2.75 6.58
C GLY A 399 -4.52 3.25 5.16
N MET A 400 -5.51 2.96 4.32
CA MET A 400 -5.45 3.31 2.90
C MET A 400 -5.80 4.79 2.72
N PRO A 401 -5.44 5.39 1.57
CA PRO A 401 -5.92 6.72 1.25
C PRO A 401 -7.44 6.80 1.14
N VAL A 402 -8.01 7.90 1.63
CA VAL A 402 -9.42 8.22 1.51
C VAL A 402 -9.75 8.48 0.04
N THR A 403 -10.64 7.68 -0.53
CA THR A 403 -10.99 7.77 -1.96
C THR A 403 -11.83 9.02 -2.28
N GLY A 404 -11.70 9.54 -3.51
CA GLY A 404 -12.54 10.64 -4.00
C GLY A 404 -12.31 12.03 -3.36
N THR A 405 -11.19 12.22 -2.63
CA THR A 405 -10.90 13.46 -1.87
C THR A 405 -9.70 14.24 -2.38
N GLY A 406 -9.31 14.05 -3.64
CA GLY A 406 -8.17 14.79 -4.22
C GLY A 406 -6.83 14.35 -3.65
N LEU A 407 -6.63 13.04 -3.48
CA LEU A 407 -5.32 12.46 -3.17
C LEU A 407 -4.31 12.88 -4.25
N VAL A 408 -3.17 13.43 -3.82
CA VAL A 408 -2.08 13.87 -4.70
C VAL A 408 -0.75 13.17 -4.41
N GLY A 409 -0.68 12.38 -3.35
CA GLY A 409 0.48 11.53 -3.06
C GLY A 409 0.26 10.61 -1.88
N TRP A 410 0.85 9.41 -1.92
CA TRP A 410 0.76 8.43 -0.85
C TRP A 410 2.07 7.64 -0.74
N TRP A 411 2.76 7.76 0.39
CA TRP A 411 3.97 7.03 0.70
C TRP A 411 3.72 6.19 1.96
N PRO A 412 3.50 4.87 1.83
CA PRO A 412 3.39 3.97 2.97
C PRO A 412 4.63 4.02 3.88
N LEU A 413 5.81 4.31 3.31
CA LEU A 413 7.11 4.27 3.98
C LEU A 413 7.44 2.88 4.54
N ASN A 414 6.96 1.86 3.82
CA ASN A 414 7.11 0.46 4.17
C ASN A 414 8.28 -0.14 3.38
N GLY A 415 9.51 0.22 3.76
CA GLY A 415 10.74 -0.28 3.16
C GLY A 415 11.30 0.58 2.02
N ASP A 416 10.54 1.56 1.52
CA ASP A 416 10.98 2.48 0.47
C ASP A 416 10.32 3.86 0.54
N ALA A 417 10.73 4.72 -0.40
CA ALA A 417 10.28 6.09 -0.58
C ALA A 417 9.34 6.28 -1.77
N ASN A 418 8.73 5.22 -2.29
CA ASN A 418 7.90 5.28 -3.49
C ASN A 418 6.52 5.88 -3.21
N ASP A 419 5.97 6.54 -4.23
CA ASP A 419 4.58 7.02 -4.23
C ASP A 419 3.65 5.94 -4.80
N TYR A 420 2.70 5.51 -4.00
CA TYR A 420 1.69 4.49 -4.29
C TYR A 420 0.31 5.11 -4.58
N SER A 421 0.19 6.44 -4.62
CA SER A 421 -1.05 7.10 -5.07
C SER A 421 -1.35 6.87 -6.55
N GLY A 422 -0.31 6.45 -7.30
CA GLY A 422 -0.42 6.24 -8.73
C GLY A 422 -0.12 7.46 -9.58
N LEU A 423 0.39 8.55 -8.98
CA LEU A 423 0.69 9.81 -9.64
C LEU A 423 2.18 9.97 -10.00
N GLY A 424 3.02 9.01 -9.63
CA GLY A 424 4.43 8.97 -9.99
C GLY A 424 5.30 9.98 -9.24
N ASN A 425 4.84 10.46 -8.07
CA ASN A 425 5.55 11.45 -7.26
C ASN A 425 6.59 10.78 -6.34
N GLY A 426 7.35 9.81 -6.85
CA GLY A 426 8.33 9.05 -6.06
C GLY A 426 9.30 9.94 -5.28
N GLY A 427 9.59 9.56 -4.04
CA GLY A 427 10.49 10.29 -3.15
C GLY A 427 11.94 9.84 -3.27
N SER A 428 12.86 10.74 -2.91
CA SER A 428 14.29 10.46 -2.72
C SER A 428 14.58 10.42 -1.23
N ALA A 429 14.96 9.25 -0.71
CA ALA A 429 15.37 9.08 0.68
C ALA A 429 16.89 9.01 0.80
N TYR A 430 17.46 9.76 1.74
CA TYR A 430 18.88 9.77 2.05
C TYR A 430 19.07 9.47 3.54
N GLY A 431 19.79 8.41 3.87
CA GLY A 431 20.06 8.02 5.26
C GLY A 431 18.80 7.66 6.07
N VAL A 432 17.79 7.07 5.43
CA VAL A 432 16.51 6.69 6.05
C VAL A 432 16.41 5.17 6.16
N PRO A 433 16.74 4.57 7.32
CA PRO A 433 16.42 3.17 7.57
C PRO A 433 14.92 2.97 7.80
N TYR A 434 14.34 1.95 7.17
CA TYR A 434 12.99 1.49 7.43
C TYR A 434 13.03 0.41 8.52
N ARG A 435 12.14 0.49 9.51
CA ARG A 435 12.10 -0.45 10.65
C ARG A 435 10.70 -0.90 10.95
N TYR A 436 10.56 -2.19 11.29
CA TYR A 436 9.31 -2.79 11.70
C TYR A 436 8.71 -2.13 12.95
N ILE A 437 7.41 -1.88 12.87
CA ILE A 437 6.50 -1.37 13.89
C ILE A 437 5.20 -2.19 13.85
N ASN A 438 4.39 -2.13 14.90
CA ASN A 438 3.10 -2.83 14.93
C ASN A 438 2.07 -2.12 14.03
N SER A 439 1.39 -2.86 13.15
CA SER A 439 0.34 -2.36 12.27
C SER A 439 -0.99 -2.08 12.99
N SER A 440 -1.13 -2.51 14.25
CA SER A 440 -2.35 -2.41 15.07
C SER A 440 -2.53 -1.07 15.80
N TYR A 441 -1.68 -0.07 15.56
CA TYR A 441 -2.01 1.30 16.00
C TYR A 441 -3.19 1.75 15.13
N PRO A 442 -4.36 2.10 15.70
CA PRO A 442 -4.55 2.72 17.01
C PRO A 442 -4.77 1.73 18.15
N ALA A 443 -4.02 1.90 19.25
CA ALA A 443 -4.30 1.21 20.50
C ALA A 443 -5.52 1.82 21.22
N VAL A 444 -6.72 1.70 20.63
CA VAL A 444 -7.97 2.05 21.32
C VAL A 444 -8.82 0.80 21.51
N GLY A 445 -8.67 0.20 22.69
CA GLY A 445 -9.78 -0.29 23.52
C GLY A 445 -10.88 -1.11 22.85
N GLY A 446 -10.53 -2.24 22.23
CA GLY A 446 -11.45 -3.36 22.00
C GLY A 446 -10.81 -4.60 22.60
N GLN A 447 -11.50 -5.25 23.54
CA GLN A 447 -11.01 -6.40 24.30
C GLN A 447 -10.23 -7.37 23.41
N SER A 448 -8.93 -7.56 23.72
CA SER A 448 -8.20 -8.72 23.25
C SER A 448 -8.96 -9.94 23.76
N ALA A 449 -9.73 -10.58 22.87
CA ALA A 449 -10.10 -11.98 23.08
C ALA A 449 -8.79 -12.69 23.39
N SER A 450 -8.74 -13.35 24.56
CA SER A 450 -7.58 -14.04 25.09
C SER A 450 -6.84 -14.78 23.98
N ILE A 451 -5.70 -14.25 23.55
CA ILE A 451 -4.76 -15.01 22.73
C ILE A 451 -4.21 -16.10 23.64
N ALA A 452 -4.67 -17.33 23.37
CA ALA A 452 -4.04 -18.53 23.88
C ALA A 452 -2.55 -18.42 23.57
N ASN A 453 -1.70 -18.49 24.61
CA ASN A 453 -0.27 -18.59 24.38
C ASN A 453 0.03 -19.93 23.67
N GLU A 454 1.19 -20.03 23.01
CA GLU A 454 1.55 -21.17 22.16
C GLU A 454 1.36 -22.54 22.85
N TRP A 455 1.48 -22.58 24.17
CA TRP A 455 1.22 -23.76 25.00
C TRP A 455 -0.25 -24.22 24.99
N GLN A 456 -1.20 -23.29 25.03
CA GLN A 456 -2.64 -23.57 24.98
C GLN A 456 -3.11 -23.96 23.57
N ALA A 457 -2.47 -23.46 22.51
CA ALA A 457 -2.79 -23.81 21.12
C ALA A 457 -2.34 -25.23 20.73
N LEU A 458 -1.33 -25.77 21.41
CA LEU A 458 -0.78 -27.10 21.15
C LEU A 458 -1.42 -28.21 22.00
N GLY A 459 -2.39 -27.89 22.86
CA GLY A 459 -3.11 -28.87 23.68
C GLY A 459 -2.22 -29.56 24.73
N ILE A 460 -1.06 -29.02 25.05
CA ILE A 460 -0.15 -29.57 26.06
C ILE A 460 -0.53 -28.97 27.40
N ALA A 461 -1.31 -29.71 28.19
CA ALA A 461 -1.57 -29.36 29.58
C ALA A 461 -0.29 -29.58 30.41
N ASN A 462 0.05 -28.60 31.25
CA ASN A 462 1.15 -28.73 32.22
C ASN A 462 0.92 -29.97 33.11
N ALA A 463 1.92 -30.85 33.16
CA ALA A 463 2.04 -31.87 34.20
C ALA A 463 2.70 -31.27 35.45
#